data_AF-A0A6G7CP58-F1
#
_entry.id   AF-A0A6G7CP58-F1
#
_cell.length_a   1.000
_cell.length_b   1.000
_cell.length_c   1.000
_cell.angle_alpha   90.00
_cell.angle_beta   90.00
_cell.angle_gamma   90.00
#
_symmetry.space_group_name_H-M   'P 1'
#
loop_
_entity.id
_entity.type
_entity.pdbx_description
1 polymer ?
#
loop_
_entity_poly.entity_id
_entity_poly.type
_entity_poly.pdbx_seq_one_letter_code
_entity_poly.pdbx_strand_id
1 'polypeptide(L)'
;MLYHTKTPHDYVGDFQKAFAHAIATAINNDTNEILIKVHEQRNFDGILSDAIGRIARLLQNIGGIVKLNEVRVYSETERTESLFRSGIIVAAHVKEKCLSYILEDKRATDIIYVPLTQEEYEYYVSTYDSIEI
;
A
#
# COMPACT_ATOMS: atom_id res chain seq x y z
N MET A 1 -8.34 10.02 3.26
CA MET A 1 -9.48 9.09 3.46
C MET A 1 -8.95 7.70 3.79
N LEU A 2 -9.75 6.83 4.41
CA LEU A 2 -9.40 5.42 4.62
C LEU A 2 -10.16 4.53 3.63
N TYR A 3 -9.44 3.63 2.97
CA TYR A 3 -9.99 2.64 2.05
C TYR A 3 -9.51 1.25 2.42
N HIS A 4 -10.23 0.22 2.00
CA HIS A 4 -9.82 -1.18 2.17
C HIS A 4 -10.28 -2.07 1.02
N THR A 5 -9.64 -3.23 0.87
CA THR A 5 -10.13 -4.33 0.03
C THR A 5 -10.72 -5.45 0.91
N LYS A 6 -11.43 -6.40 0.28
CA LYS A 6 -12.26 -7.41 0.95
C LYS A 6 -11.54 -8.64 1.53
N THR A 7 -10.24 -8.80 1.29
CA THR A 7 -9.62 -10.09 0.91
C THR A 7 -9.84 -11.29 1.85
N PRO A 8 -10.17 -12.47 1.28
CA PRO A 8 -9.50 -13.71 1.76
C PRO A 8 -9.01 -14.71 0.69
N HIS A 9 -9.24 -14.52 -0.62
CA HIS A 9 -8.86 -15.56 -1.61
C HIS A 9 -8.12 -15.08 -2.86
N ASP A 10 -8.22 -13.80 -3.22
CA ASP A 10 -7.50 -13.22 -4.37
C ASP A 10 -6.72 -11.97 -3.95
N TYR A 11 -5.69 -12.18 -3.12
CA TYR A 11 -4.84 -11.08 -2.68
C TYR A 11 -4.17 -10.37 -3.86
N VAL A 12 -3.77 -11.11 -4.90
CA VAL A 12 -3.13 -10.51 -6.08
C VAL A 12 -4.09 -9.53 -6.75
N GLY A 13 -5.33 -9.95 -7.01
CA GLY A 13 -6.35 -9.11 -7.61
C GLY A 13 -6.72 -7.92 -6.73
N ASP A 14 -6.86 -8.12 -5.42
CA ASP A 14 -7.19 -7.03 -4.50
C ASP A 14 -6.04 -6.03 -4.34
N PHE A 15 -4.78 -6.50 -4.29
CA PHE A 15 -3.64 -5.60 -4.34
C PHE A 15 -3.59 -4.80 -5.65
N GLN A 16 -3.88 -5.44 -6.80
CA GLN A 16 -3.95 -4.74 -8.09
C GLN A 16 -5.04 -3.66 -8.10
N LYS A 17 -6.22 -3.95 -7.53
CA LYS A 17 -7.29 -2.96 -7.37
C LYS A 17 -6.85 -1.81 -6.48
N ALA A 18 -6.28 -2.10 -5.31
CA ALA A 18 -5.76 -1.10 -4.38
C ALA A 18 -4.69 -0.22 -5.04
N PHE A 19 -3.77 -0.83 -5.79
CA PHE A 19 -2.71 -0.11 -6.48
C PHE A 19 -3.24 0.75 -7.63
N ALA A 20 -4.18 0.24 -8.43
CA ALA A 20 -4.83 1.01 -9.48
C ALA A 20 -5.64 2.19 -8.92
N HIS A 21 -6.36 1.97 -7.81
CA HIS A 21 -7.05 3.03 -7.09
C HIS A 21 -6.07 4.06 -6.54
N ALA A 22 -4.95 3.64 -5.95
CA ALA A 22 -3.91 4.55 -5.47
C ALA A 22 -3.35 5.44 -6.60
N ILE A 23 -3.12 4.88 -7.80
CA ILE A 23 -2.68 5.65 -8.97
C ILE A 23 -3.73 6.67 -9.38
N ALA A 24 -4.99 6.25 -9.52
CA ALA A 24 -6.07 7.16 -9.90
C ALA A 24 -6.23 8.30 -8.88
N THR A 25 -6.21 7.98 -7.59
CA THR A 25 -6.35 8.96 -6.51
C THR A 25 -5.15 9.89 -6.41
N ALA A 26 -3.92 9.37 -6.60
CA ALA A 26 -2.71 10.20 -6.59
C ALA A 26 -2.69 11.23 -7.74
N ILE A 27 -3.22 10.85 -8.91
CA ILE A 27 -3.37 11.74 -10.06
C ILE A 27 -4.50 12.75 -9.80
N ASN A 28 -5.67 12.28 -9.38
CA ASN A 28 -6.84 13.15 -9.15
C ASN A 28 -6.63 14.19 -8.05
N ASN A 29 -5.79 13.86 -7.05
CA ASN A 29 -5.47 14.76 -5.94
C ASN A 29 -4.18 15.55 -6.16
N ASP A 30 -3.55 15.47 -7.34
CA ASP A 30 -2.27 16.11 -7.69
C ASP A 30 -1.07 15.78 -6.78
N THR A 31 -1.18 14.73 -5.94
CA THR A 31 -0.07 14.32 -5.05
C THR A 31 1.04 13.65 -5.83
N ASN A 32 0.68 12.86 -6.86
CA ASN A 32 1.61 12.16 -7.75
C ASN A 32 2.65 11.29 -7.02
N GLU A 33 2.40 10.91 -5.76
CA GLU A 33 3.25 10.03 -4.97
C GLU A 33 2.41 8.93 -4.32
N ILE A 34 2.91 7.70 -4.41
CA ILE A 34 2.35 6.51 -3.75
C ILE A 34 3.44 5.87 -2.93
N LEU A 35 3.13 5.49 -1.71
CA LEU A 35 3.99 4.65 -0.89
C LEU A 35 3.37 3.28 -0.71
N ILE A 36 4.06 2.22 -1.14
CA ILE A 36 3.74 0.85 -0.78
C ILE A 36 4.49 0.51 0.50
N LYS A 37 3.75 0.29 1.58
CA LYS A 37 4.32 -0.06 2.89
C LYS A 37 3.99 -1.50 3.25
N VAL A 38 5.03 -2.28 3.55
CA VAL A 38 4.91 -3.70 3.91
C VAL A 38 5.64 -3.99 5.23
N HIS A 39 5.35 -5.10 5.88
CA HIS A 39 6.07 -5.49 7.11
C HIS A 39 7.57 -5.75 6.85
N GLU A 40 7.90 -6.58 5.86
CA GLU A 40 9.27 -7.02 5.58
C GLU A 40 9.58 -6.99 4.08
N GLN A 41 10.87 -6.81 3.73
CA GLN A 41 11.32 -6.71 2.35
C GLN A 41 10.96 -7.95 1.51
N ARG A 42 11.00 -9.15 2.12
CA ARG A 42 10.57 -10.39 1.47
C ARG A 42 9.11 -10.39 1.02
N ASN A 43 8.27 -9.50 1.54
CA ASN A 43 6.88 -9.39 1.07
C ASN A 43 6.81 -8.78 -0.33
N PHE A 44 7.86 -8.07 -0.78
CA PHE A 44 8.06 -7.71 -2.19
C PHE A 44 8.50 -8.90 -3.05
N ASP A 45 9.06 -9.95 -2.45
CA ASP A 45 9.45 -11.21 -3.08
C ASP A 45 8.33 -12.25 -2.94
N GLY A 46 7.28 -12.10 -3.74
CA GLY A 46 6.15 -13.04 -3.73
C GLY A 46 4.91 -12.42 -4.35
N ILE A 47 3.81 -12.41 -3.59
CA ILE A 47 2.48 -12.00 -4.06
C ILE A 47 2.49 -10.58 -4.67
N LEU A 48 3.32 -9.67 -4.15
CA LEU A 48 3.51 -8.33 -4.74
C LEU A 48 4.25 -8.38 -6.09
N SER A 49 5.25 -9.25 -6.24
CA SER A 49 5.88 -9.49 -7.55
C SER A 49 4.91 -10.07 -8.57
N ASP A 50 3.96 -10.90 -8.14
CA ASP A 50 2.92 -11.42 -9.03
C ASP A 50 1.90 -10.33 -9.41
N ALA A 51 1.60 -9.42 -8.48
CA ALA A 51 0.62 -8.36 -8.69
C ALA A 51 1.12 -7.21 -9.57
N ILE A 52 2.35 -6.75 -9.39
CA ILE A 52 2.91 -5.58 -10.11
C ILE A 52 4.14 -5.91 -10.98
N GLY A 53 4.48 -7.19 -11.11
CA GLY A 53 5.45 -7.71 -12.07
C GLY A 53 6.83 -7.04 -11.97
N ARG A 54 7.32 -6.52 -13.10
CA ARG A 54 8.66 -5.91 -13.20
C ARG A 54 8.86 -4.72 -12.25
N ILE A 55 7.78 -4.05 -11.84
CA ILE A 55 7.83 -2.91 -10.92
C ILE A 55 8.28 -3.36 -9.52
N ALA A 56 7.85 -4.54 -9.06
CA ALA A 56 8.24 -5.07 -7.77
C ALA A 56 9.76 -5.17 -7.63
N ARG A 57 10.45 -5.66 -8.66
CA ARG A 57 11.92 -5.78 -8.66
C ARG A 57 12.64 -4.44 -8.50
N LEU A 58 12.07 -3.36 -9.00
CA LEU A 58 12.66 -2.03 -8.86
C LEU A 58 12.41 -1.44 -7.47
N LEU A 59 11.26 -1.77 -6.87
CA LEU A 59 10.90 -1.40 -5.50
C LEU A 59 11.60 -2.24 -4.43
N GLN A 60 12.23 -3.35 -4.79
CA GLN A 60 13.01 -4.18 -3.87
C GLN A 60 14.29 -3.51 -3.38
N ASN A 61 14.83 -2.54 -4.12
CA ASN A 61 15.99 -1.79 -3.64
C ASN A 61 15.58 -0.97 -2.41
N ILE A 62 16.49 -0.82 -1.43
CA ILE A 62 16.25 -0.07 -0.20
C ILE A 62 15.79 1.35 -0.56
N GLY A 63 14.59 1.75 -0.12
CA GLY A 63 13.98 3.04 -0.46
C GLY A 63 13.61 3.16 -1.95
N GLY A 64 13.32 2.02 -2.60
CA GLY A 64 13.11 1.90 -4.03
C GLY A 64 12.06 2.87 -4.55
N ILE A 65 12.37 3.49 -5.68
CA ILE A 65 11.49 4.43 -6.36
C ILE A 65 11.31 4.00 -7.82
N VAL A 66 10.06 4.00 -8.28
CA VAL A 66 9.71 3.79 -9.68
C VAL A 66 8.81 4.93 -10.13
N LYS A 67 9.11 5.50 -11.30
CA LYS A 67 8.22 6.47 -11.93
C LYS A 67 7.33 5.74 -12.94
N LEU A 68 6.02 5.80 -12.72
CA LEU A 68 4.98 5.31 -13.62
C LEU A 68 4.23 6.52 -14.17
N ASN A 69 4.55 6.91 -15.41
CA ASN A 69 4.07 8.17 -16.01
C ASN A 69 4.37 9.37 -15.10
N GLU A 70 3.35 10.00 -14.53
CA GLU A 70 3.48 11.17 -13.65
C GLU A 70 3.61 10.78 -12.16
N VAL A 71 3.29 9.54 -11.81
CA VAL A 71 3.26 9.05 -10.42
C VAL A 71 4.60 8.44 -10.01
N ARG A 72 5.11 8.83 -8.85
CA ARG A 72 6.27 8.22 -8.19
C ARG A 72 5.80 7.21 -7.16
N VAL A 73 6.20 5.96 -7.33
CA VAL A 73 5.91 4.86 -6.42
C VAL A 73 7.13 4.57 -5.58
N TYR A 74 6.97 4.61 -4.27
CA TYR A 74 7.98 4.35 -3.26
C TYR A 74 7.69 3.03 -2.56
N SER A 75 8.73 2.42 -1.99
CA SER A 75 8.60 1.27 -1.08
C SER A 75 9.21 1.55 0.28
N GLU A 76 8.48 1.18 1.33
CA GLU A 76 8.98 1.17 2.71
C GLU A 76 8.72 -0.17 3.37
N THR A 77 9.55 -0.49 4.35
CA THR A 77 9.31 -1.57 5.31
C THR A 77 9.25 -0.99 6.72
N GLU A 78 9.03 -1.81 7.75
CA GLU A 78 9.18 -1.34 9.14
C GLU A 78 10.59 -0.82 9.46
N ARG A 79 11.61 -1.26 8.71
CA ARG A 79 13.03 -0.95 8.97
C ARG A 79 13.65 -0.04 7.92
N THR A 80 12.90 0.32 6.88
CA THR A 80 13.43 1.05 5.73
C THR A 80 12.48 2.15 5.35
N GLU A 81 12.98 3.37 5.43
CA GLU A 81 12.29 4.58 4.99
C GLU A 81 12.65 4.93 3.55
N SER A 82 11.76 5.65 2.89
CA SER A 82 11.93 6.12 1.52
C SER A 82 11.99 7.65 1.49
N LEU A 83 12.18 8.22 0.30
CA LEU A 83 12.07 9.67 0.08
C LEU A 83 10.61 10.14 -0.13
N PHE A 84 9.62 9.30 0.19
CA PHE A 84 8.20 9.66 0.12
C PHE A 84 7.90 10.86 1.02
N ARG A 85 7.27 11.89 0.46
CA ARG A 85 7.01 13.15 1.14
C ARG A 85 5.55 13.31 1.53
N SER A 86 4.64 13.07 0.60
CA SER A 86 3.21 13.10 0.86
C SER A 86 2.44 12.49 -0.30
N GLY A 87 1.38 11.73 -0.01
CA GLY A 87 0.53 11.12 -1.04
C GLY A 87 -0.27 9.93 -0.49
N ILE A 88 -0.54 8.96 -1.37
CA ILE A 88 -1.35 7.79 -1.03
C ILE A 88 -0.47 6.71 -0.43
N ILE A 89 -0.85 6.13 0.72
CA ILE A 89 -0.17 4.96 1.28
C ILE A 89 -1.00 3.70 1.02
N VAL A 90 -0.39 2.71 0.36
CA VAL A 90 -0.93 1.35 0.23
C VAL A 90 -0.27 0.47 1.28
N ALA A 91 -1.04 0.12 2.31
CA ALA A 91 -0.61 -0.73 3.42
C ALA A 91 -0.93 -2.20 3.10
N ALA A 92 0.09 -2.95 2.72
CA ALA A 92 -0.03 -4.30 2.19
C ALA A 92 0.82 -5.27 3.01
N HIS A 93 0.25 -6.38 3.49
CA HIS A 93 0.94 -7.31 4.40
C HIS A 93 1.57 -6.60 5.60
N VAL A 94 0.78 -5.79 6.31
CA VAL A 94 1.22 -5.08 7.52
C VAL A 94 0.55 -5.68 8.74
N LYS A 95 1.34 -5.92 9.80
CA LYS A 95 0.81 -6.33 11.11
C LYS A 95 0.06 -5.17 11.74
N GLU A 96 -0.86 -5.46 12.65
CA GLU A 96 -1.67 -4.46 13.38
C GLU A 96 -0.83 -3.29 13.94
N LYS A 97 0.31 -3.58 14.57
CA LYS A 97 1.22 -2.56 15.09
C LYS A 97 1.80 -1.65 14.00
N CYS A 98 2.09 -2.19 12.82
CA CYS A 98 2.57 -1.39 11.69
C CYS A 98 1.42 -0.53 11.12
N LEU A 99 0.22 -1.12 11.04
CA LEU A 99 -0.97 -0.43 10.59
C LEU A 99 -1.29 0.79 11.47
N SER A 100 -1.19 0.69 12.80
CA SER A 100 -1.41 1.86 13.68
C SER A 100 -0.44 3.00 13.38
N TYR A 101 0.85 2.71 13.10
CA TYR A 101 1.80 3.74 12.69
C TYR A 101 1.47 4.35 11.34
N ILE A 102 0.98 3.55 10.39
CA ILE A 102 0.56 4.04 9.07
C ILE A 102 -0.64 4.97 9.20
N LEU A 103 -1.62 4.61 10.03
CA LEU A 103 -2.82 5.43 10.29
C LEU A 103 -2.50 6.78 10.93
N GLU A 104 -1.36 6.90 11.61
CA GLU A 104 -0.88 8.15 12.19
C GLU A 104 0.08 8.95 11.28
N ASP A 105 0.51 8.36 10.14
CA ASP A 105 1.49 8.96 9.24
C ASP A 105 0.96 10.23 8.57
N LYS A 106 1.51 11.39 8.97
CA LYS A 106 1.10 12.71 8.47
C LYS A 106 1.46 12.97 7.02
N ARG A 107 2.26 12.09 6.39
CA ARG A 107 2.54 12.14 4.95
C ARG A 107 1.35 11.61 4.15
N ALA A 108 0.50 10.77 4.73
CA ALA A 108 -0.65 10.19 4.04
C ALA A 108 -1.76 11.23 3.80
N THR A 109 -2.15 11.41 2.54
CA THR A 109 -3.43 12.06 2.21
C THR A 109 -4.56 11.03 2.29
N ASP A 110 -4.26 9.81 1.88
CA ASP A 110 -5.17 8.68 1.89
C ASP A 110 -4.40 7.40 2.21
N ILE A 111 -5.09 6.45 2.83
CA ILE A 111 -4.53 5.15 3.21
C ILE A 111 -5.44 4.08 2.65
N ILE A 112 -4.86 3.10 1.97
CA ILE A 112 -5.54 1.93 1.43
C ILE A 112 -4.98 0.71 2.12
N TYR A 113 -5.81 0.01 2.90
CA TYR A 113 -5.41 -1.22 3.55
C TYR A 113 -5.77 -2.45 2.69
N VAL A 114 -4.81 -3.34 2.51
CA VAL A 114 -5.00 -4.61 1.80
C VAL A 114 -4.83 -5.74 2.83
N PRO A 115 -5.92 -6.22 3.45
CA PRO A 115 -5.85 -7.33 4.39
C PRO A 115 -5.38 -8.60 3.70
N LEU A 116 -4.60 -9.40 4.43
CA LEU A 116 -4.14 -10.71 3.97
C LEU A 116 -5.09 -11.83 4.40
N THR A 117 -5.71 -11.70 5.58
CA THR A 117 -6.62 -12.71 6.12
C THR A 117 -8.02 -12.16 6.37
N GLN A 118 -9.01 -13.04 6.47
CA GLN A 118 -10.38 -12.67 6.82
C GLN A 118 -10.44 -12.00 8.19
N GLU A 119 -9.65 -12.46 9.15
CA GLU A 119 -9.58 -11.88 10.50
C GLU A 119 -9.04 -10.45 10.47
N GLU A 120 -8.00 -10.19 9.67
CA GLU A 120 -7.46 -8.84 9.46
C GLU A 120 -8.51 -7.91 8.82
N TYR A 121 -9.25 -8.40 7.83
CA TYR A 121 -10.34 -7.67 7.20
C TYR A 121 -11.44 -7.32 8.21
N GLU A 122 -11.96 -8.31 8.94
CA GLU A 122 -13.03 -8.13 9.93
C GLU A 122 -12.63 -7.18 11.05
N TYR A 123 -11.39 -7.32 11.54
CA TYR A 123 -10.83 -6.39 12.51
C TYR A 123 -10.79 -4.96 11.97
N TYR A 124 -10.30 -4.77 10.74
CA TYR A 124 -10.18 -3.45 10.14
C TYR A 124 -11.53 -2.77 9.97
N VAL A 125 -12.51 -3.44 9.34
CA VAL A 125 -13.83 -2.84 9.05
C VAL A 125 -14.69 -2.63 10.29
N SER A 126 -14.47 -3.41 11.36
CA SER A 126 -15.15 -3.20 12.65
C SER A 126 -14.54 -2.06 13.47
N THR A 127 -13.28 -1.72 13.20
CA THR A 127 -12.53 -0.71 13.97
C THR A 127 -12.51 0.65 13.29
N TYR A 128 -12.45 0.69 11.95
CA TYR A 128 -12.21 1.91 11.18
C TYR A 128 -13.34 2.21 10.19
N ASP A 129 -13.83 3.45 10.23
CA ASP A 129 -14.72 3.99 9.20
C ASP A 129 -13.95 4.17 7.89
N SER A 130 -14.17 3.26 6.94
CA SER A 130 -13.39 3.15 5.72
C SER A 130 -14.24 2.66 4.56
N ILE A 131 -13.83 2.99 3.34
CA ILE A 131 -14.59 2.69 2.11
C ILE A 131 -13.98 1.46 1.42
N GLU A 132 -14.82 0.46 1.14
CA GLU A 132 -14.42 -0.70 0.34
C GLU A 132 -14.20 -0.30 -1.13
N ILE A 133 -13.11 -0.79 -1.74
CA ILE A 133 -12.76 -0.55 -3.17
C ILE A 133 -12.50 -1.84 -3.95
#